data_AF-A0A2S1X5I5-F1
#
_entry.id   AF-A0A2S1X5I5-F1
#
_cell.length_a   1.000
_cell.length_b   1.000
_cell.length_c   1.000
_cell.angle_alpha   90.00
_cell.angle_beta   90.00
_cell.angle_gamma   90.00
#
_symmetry.space_group_name_H-M   'P 1'
#
loop_
_entity.id
_entity.type
_entity.pdbx_description
1 polymer ?
#
loop_
_entity_poly.entity_id
_entity_poly.type
_entity_poly.pdbx_seq_one_letter_code
_entity_poly.pdbx_strand_id
1 'polypeptide(L)' 'LAGTAQTQNLGGAITGSTFYDGTDFATPWRGNYFFADYNSGRINRATLDASNNIT' A
#
# COMPACT_ATOMS: atom_id res chain seq x y z
N LEU A 1 0.20 3.35 -32.76
CA LEU A 1 -0.82 3.75 -31.78
C LEU A 1 -0.20 3.58 -30.40
N ALA A 2 -0.04 4.64 -29.61
CA ALA A 2 0.48 4.52 -28.26
C ALA A 2 -0.62 4.02 -27.31
N GLY A 3 -0.29 3.09 -26.41
CA GLY A 3 -1.20 2.65 -25.36
C GLY A 3 -1.29 3.66 -24.22
N THR A 4 -2.48 3.82 -23.65
CA THR A 4 -2.69 4.59 -22.42
C THR A 4 -2.92 3.63 -21.25
N ALA A 5 -2.31 3.92 -20.10
CA ALA A 5 -2.56 3.20 -18.86
C ALA A 5 -3.29 4.11 -17.87
N GLN A 6 -4.33 3.58 -17.22
CA GLN A 6 -4.93 4.21 -16.06
C GLN A 6 -4.15 3.76 -14.82
N THR A 7 -3.65 4.72 -14.05
CA THR A 7 -2.90 4.45 -12.81
C THR A 7 -3.71 4.94 -11.61
N GLN A 8 -3.48 4.33 -10.46
CA GLN A 8 -3.98 4.86 -9.19
C GLN A 8 -3.04 5.96 -8.69
N ASN A 9 -3.59 7.03 -8.12
CA ASN A 9 -2.80 8.08 -7.51
C ASN A 9 -2.40 7.69 -6.08
N LEU A 10 -1.21 7.11 -5.94
CA LEU A 10 -0.67 6.63 -4.66
C LEU A 10 0.37 7.58 -4.03
N GLY A 11 0.62 8.75 -4.64
CA GLY A 11 1.64 9.70 -4.21
C GLY A 11 2.84 9.77 -5.14
N GLY A 12 3.94 10.40 -4.69
CA GLY A 12 5.08 10.76 -5.54
C GLY A 12 6.47 10.42 -4.99
N ALA A 13 6.61 10.09 -3.72
CA ALA A 13 7.89 9.74 -3.09
C ALA A 13 7.70 8.77 -1.91
N ILE A 14 7.88 7.48 -2.17
CA ILE A 14 7.85 6.46 -1.11
C ILE A 14 9.13 6.55 -0.27
N THR A 15 8.99 6.68 1.05
CA THR A 15 10.14 6.82 1.97
C THR A 15 10.33 5.63 2.91
N GLY A 16 9.33 4.78 3.05
CA GLY A 16 9.41 3.60 3.90
C GLY A 16 8.16 2.77 3.83
N SER A 17 8.27 1.52 4.27
CA SER A 17 7.18 0.58 4.28
C SER A 17 7.37 -0.53 5.30
N THR A 18 6.27 -1.20 5.64
CA THR A 18 6.28 -2.39 6.49
C THR A 18 5.03 -3.24 6.26
N PHE A 19 5.15 -4.53 6.53
CA PHE A 19 3.98 -5.34 6.86
C PHE A 19 3.59 -5.08 8.31
N TYR A 20 2.31 -4.90 8.58
CA TYR A 20 1.82 -4.79 9.95
C TYR A 20 1.56 -6.18 10.52
N ASP A 21 2.25 -6.56 11.60
CA ASP A 21 2.05 -7.83 12.32
C ASP A 21 1.60 -7.63 13.78
N GLY A 22 1.44 -6.37 14.19
CA GLY A 22 1.08 -5.99 15.56
C GLY A 22 -0.35 -6.34 15.98
N THR A 23 -0.62 -6.17 17.27
CA THR A 23 -1.91 -6.55 17.89
C THR A 23 -2.78 -5.39 18.34
N ASP A 24 -2.30 -4.15 18.21
CA ASP A 24 -3.01 -2.94 18.64
C ASP A 24 -4.22 -2.61 17.74
N PHE A 25 -4.15 -2.98 16.46
CA PHE A 25 -5.26 -2.86 15.52
C PHE A 25 -5.97 -4.22 15.32
N ALA A 26 -7.24 -4.14 14.88
CA ALA A 26 -8.07 -5.31 14.63
C ALA A 26 -7.42 -6.28 13.63
N THR A 27 -7.71 -7.58 13.77
CA THR A 27 -7.13 -8.66 12.96
C THR A 27 -7.08 -8.40 11.45
N PRO A 28 -8.08 -7.78 10.79
CA PRO A 28 -8.01 -7.50 9.34
C PRO A 28 -6.89 -6.54 8.90
N TRP A 29 -6.20 -5.89 9.84
CA TRP A 29 -5.05 -5.02 9.54
C TRP A 29 -3.73 -5.79 9.48
N ARG A 30 -3.66 -6.99 10.09
CA ARG A 30 -2.45 -7.82 10.12
C ARG A 30 -2.15 -8.41 8.75
N GLY A 31 -0.87 -8.44 8.37
CA GLY A 31 -0.41 -8.87 7.06
C GLY A 31 -0.60 -7.83 5.95
N ASN A 32 -1.26 -6.70 6.22
CA ASN A 32 -1.37 -5.63 5.23
C ASN A 32 -0.05 -4.88 5.09
N TYR A 33 0.22 -4.40 3.88
CA TYR A 33 1.41 -3.63 3.57
C TYR A 33 1.10 -2.13 3.63
N PHE A 34 1.87 -1.41 4.43
CA PHE A 34 1.78 0.04 4.56
C PHE A 34 3.01 0.70 3.99
N PHE A 35 2.83 1.83 3.31
CA PHE A 35 3.94 2.63 2.83
C PHE A 35 3.64 4.13 2.96
N ALA A 36 4.66 4.88 3.36
CA ALA A 36 4.58 6.33 3.51
C ALA A 36 4.97 7.02 2.21
N ASP A 37 4.15 7.99 1.79
CA ASP A 37 4.46 8.94 0.72
C ASP A 37 4.76 10.31 1.34
N TYR A 38 5.99 10.78 1.17
CA TYR A 38 6.44 12.06 1.72
C TYR A 38 5.83 13.24 0.97
N ASN A 39 5.69 13.14 -0.35
CA ASN A 39 5.26 14.26 -1.19
C ASN A 39 3.83 14.70 -0.85
N SER A 40 2.91 13.73 -0.70
CA SER A 40 1.50 14.00 -0.38
C SER A 40 1.18 13.89 1.11
N GLY A 41 2.15 13.52 1.97
CA GLY A 41 1.96 13.35 3.41
C GLY A 41 0.96 12.22 3.76
N ARG A 42 1.01 11.10 3.04
CA ARG A 42 0.05 9.99 3.17
C ARG A 42 0.70 8.71 3.67
N ILE A 43 -0.07 7.92 4.39
CA ILE A 43 0.19 6.48 4.55
C ILE A 43 -0.84 5.74 3.70
N ASN A 44 -0.35 4.98 2.73
CA ASN A 44 -1.18 4.14 1.88
C ASN A 44 -1.21 2.71 2.42
N ARG A 45 -2.29 1.99 2.13
CA ARG A 45 -2.48 0.58 2.48
C ARG A 45 -2.69 -0.24 1.22
N ALA A 46 -1.95 -1.34 1.12
CA ALA A 46 -2.21 -2.41 0.18
C ALA A 46 -2.62 -3.68 0.93
N THR A 47 -3.66 -4.33 0.44
CA THR A 47 -4.10 -5.66 0.87
C THR A 47 -3.63 -6.67 -0.17
N LEU A 48 -3.22 -7.85 0.30
CA LEU A 48 -2.75 -8.93 -0.55
C LEU A 48 -3.69 -10.13 -0.43
N ASP A 49 -3.91 -10.83 -1.55
CA ASP A 49 -4.52 -12.16 -1.53
C ASP A 49 -3.53 -13.22 -1.03
N ALA A 50 -4.00 -14.47 -0.89
CA ALA A 50 -3.19 -15.59 -0.45
C ALA A 50 -2.03 -15.96 -1.42
N SER A 51 -2.02 -15.39 -2.63
CA SER A 51 -0.97 -15.58 -3.64
C SER A 51 -0.02 -14.38 -3.72
N ASN A 52 -0.10 -13.44 -2.77
CA ASN A 52 0.67 -12.19 -2.72
C ASN A 52 0.38 -11.21 -3.88
N ASN A 53 -0.83 -11.25 -4.45
CA ASN A 53 -1.27 -10.22 -5.40
C ASN A 53 -2.03 -9.10 -4.69
N ILE A 54 -1.91 -7.88 -5.19
CA ILE A 54 -2.70 -6.73 -4.73
C ILE A 54 -4.18 -6.97 -5.06
N THR A 55 -5.06 -6.70 -4.10
CA THR A 55 -6.53 -6.78 -4.25
C THR A 55 -7.22 -5.44 -4.12
#